data_AF-Q4T630-F1
#
_entry.id   AF-Q4T630-F1
#
_cell.length_a   1.000
_cell.length_b   1.000
_cell.length_c   1.000
_cell.angle_alpha   90.00
_cell.angle_beta   90.00
_cell.angle_gamma   90.00
#
_symmetry.space_group_name_H-M   'P 1'
#
loop_
_entity.id
_entity.type
_entity.pdbx_description
1 polymer ?
#
loop_
_entity_poly.entity_id
_entity_poly.type
_entity_poly.pdbx_seq_one_letter_code
_entity_poly.pdbx_strand_id
1 'polypeptide(L)'
;KISHQVDEVRKIHSMILSAPNPDNSTKDQLDTLTDDIKGNANVVRTKLKSMEQSMPRDDAVGTASVDFRIQRTQHTVLSRKFADVMTQYNQTQVAFRERSKGRIQRQLEITGRVTTNEELEDMLESGNPSIFTSDIISDSQITRQALNEIESRHQDIIRLESSIRDLHAMFMDMAMLVETQQESMGCRKTCKVDKLLRQPQRDGLCGQRQRLPTAKKSNQIRGTDK
;
A
#
# COMPACT_ATOMS: atom_id res chain seq x y z
N LYS A 1 10.77 -12.85 10.21
CA LYS A 1 10.07 -13.43 9.04
C LYS A 1 9.65 -12.34 8.06
N ILE A 2 8.64 -11.50 8.36
CA ILE A 2 8.16 -10.45 7.42
C ILE A 2 9.30 -9.59 6.86
N SER A 3 10.20 -9.08 7.72
CA SER A 3 11.36 -8.29 7.26
C SER A 3 12.20 -8.99 6.17
N HIS A 4 12.47 -10.29 6.32
CA HIS A 4 13.20 -11.06 5.32
C HIS A 4 12.40 -11.19 4.03
N GLN A 5 11.08 -11.43 4.13
CA GLN A 5 10.21 -11.52 2.96
C GLN A 5 10.15 -10.20 2.20
N VAL A 6 10.16 -9.06 2.90
CA VAL A 6 10.26 -7.73 2.28
C VAL A 6 11.58 -7.57 1.50
N ASP A 7 12.69 -8.08 2.05
CA ASP A 7 13.97 -8.07 1.35
C ASP A 7 13.96 -8.97 0.10
N GLU A 8 13.29 -10.13 0.15
CA GLU A 8 13.10 -10.99 -1.02
C GLU A 8 12.20 -10.34 -2.07
N VAL A 9 11.10 -9.68 -1.68
CA VAL A 9 10.26 -8.90 -2.60
C VAL A 9 11.08 -7.85 -3.33
N ARG A 10 11.98 -7.16 -2.63
CA ARG A 10 12.89 -6.17 -3.27
C ARG A 10 13.81 -6.80 -4.31
N LYS A 11 14.29 -8.02 -4.10
CA LYS A 11 15.10 -8.76 -5.07
C LYS A 11 14.26 -9.14 -6.30
N ILE A 12 13.09 -9.71 -6.08
CA ILE A 12 12.19 -10.12 -7.17
C ILE A 12 11.73 -8.91 -8.00
N HIS A 13 11.37 -7.80 -7.36
CA HIS A 13 11.08 -6.54 -8.04
C HIS A 13 12.24 -6.08 -8.93
N SER A 14 13.49 -6.25 -8.47
CA SER A 14 14.67 -5.90 -9.26
C SER A 14 14.84 -6.84 -10.46
N MET A 15 14.57 -8.14 -10.30
CA MET A 15 14.60 -9.13 -11.40
C MET A 15 13.53 -8.81 -12.45
N ILE A 16 12.29 -8.54 -12.03
CA ILE A 16 11.17 -8.16 -12.89
C ILE A 16 11.50 -6.91 -13.72
N LEU A 17 12.15 -5.91 -13.11
CA LEU A 17 12.55 -4.69 -13.81
C LEU A 17 13.77 -4.86 -14.72
N SER A 18 14.56 -5.92 -14.57
CA SER A 18 15.76 -6.14 -15.39
C SER A 18 15.47 -6.72 -16.78
N ALA A 19 14.28 -7.32 -16.97
CA ALA A 19 13.85 -7.90 -18.24
C ALA A 19 12.67 -7.11 -18.85
N PRO A 20 12.58 -6.96 -20.18
CA PRO A 20 11.38 -6.45 -20.87
C PRO A 20 10.13 -7.28 -20.57
N ASN A 21 10.27 -8.61 -20.68
CA ASN A 21 9.24 -9.59 -20.39
C ASN A 21 9.78 -10.60 -19.39
N PRO A 22 9.61 -10.35 -18.08
CA PRO A 22 10.02 -11.31 -17.07
C PRO A 22 9.17 -12.57 -17.15
N ASP A 23 9.77 -13.69 -16.76
CA ASP A 23 9.13 -14.99 -16.73
C ASP A 23 7.95 -15.03 -15.74
N ASN A 24 6.93 -15.81 -16.08
CA ASN A 24 5.76 -15.96 -15.23
C ASN A 24 6.12 -16.57 -13.87
N SER A 25 7.15 -17.42 -13.79
CA SER A 25 7.58 -18.01 -12.52
C SER A 25 8.06 -16.96 -11.52
N THR A 26 8.86 -15.98 -11.95
CA THR A 26 9.26 -14.85 -11.10
C THR A 26 8.06 -14.03 -10.62
N LYS A 27 7.03 -13.86 -11.46
CA LYS A 27 5.78 -13.17 -11.06
C LYS A 27 4.98 -13.98 -10.04
N ASP A 28 4.86 -15.29 -10.24
CA ASP A 28 4.15 -16.19 -9.31
C ASP A 28 4.83 -16.26 -7.94
N GLN A 29 6.18 -16.20 -7.92
CA GLN A 29 6.96 -16.09 -6.68
C GLN A 29 6.68 -14.77 -5.94
N LEU A 30 6.54 -13.66 -6.66
CA LEU A 30 6.17 -12.37 -6.06
C LEU A 30 4.77 -12.41 -5.44
N ASP A 31 3.80 -12.99 -6.16
CA ASP A 31 2.42 -13.12 -5.69
C ASP A 31 2.36 -13.99 -4.42
N THR A 32 3.09 -15.11 -4.40
CA THR A 32 3.23 -15.98 -3.22
C THR A 32 3.83 -15.25 -2.02
N LEU A 33 4.92 -14.47 -2.22
CA LEU A 33 5.53 -13.69 -1.14
C LEU A 33 4.58 -12.60 -0.60
N THR A 34 3.79 -12.00 -1.48
CA THR A 34 2.81 -10.97 -1.11
C THR A 34 1.71 -11.55 -0.22
N ASP A 35 1.16 -12.71 -0.60
CA ASP A 35 0.18 -13.42 0.20
C ASP A 35 0.74 -13.88 1.54
N ASP A 36 1.97 -14.40 1.55
CA ASP A 36 2.66 -14.79 2.79
C ASP A 36 2.88 -13.60 3.73
N ILE A 37 3.31 -12.45 3.20
CA ILE A 37 3.49 -11.22 3.98
C ILE A 37 2.16 -10.80 4.58
N LYS A 38 1.08 -10.78 3.79
CA LYS A 38 -0.28 -10.46 4.24
C LYS A 38 -0.74 -11.42 5.36
N GLY A 39 -0.56 -12.72 5.18
CA GLY A 39 -0.89 -13.72 6.19
C GLY A 39 -0.11 -13.53 7.49
N ASN A 40 1.21 -13.38 7.40
CA ASN A 40 2.06 -13.16 8.57
C ASN A 40 1.75 -11.83 9.28
N ALA A 41 1.48 -10.76 8.53
CA ALA A 41 1.10 -9.46 9.06
C ALA A 41 -0.22 -9.54 9.83
N ASN A 42 -1.21 -10.27 9.31
CA ASN A 42 -2.48 -10.50 10.00
C ASN A 42 -2.30 -11.27 11.31
N VAL A 43 -1.44 -12.29 11.35
CA VAL A 43 -1.13 -13.02 12.58
C VAL A 43 -0.50 -12.10 13.63
N VAL A 44 0.46 -11.26 13.23
CA VAL A 44 1.08 -10.29 14.15
C VAL A 44 0.05 -9.28 14.66
N ARG A 45 -0.79 -8.74 13.77
CA ARG A 45 -1.89 -7.82 14.11
C ARG A 45 -2.82 -8.42 15.15
N THR A 46 -3.30 -9.65 14.93
CA THR A 46 -4.22 -10.32 15.87
C THR A 46 -3.57 -10.54 17.24
N LYS A 47 -2.28 -10.91 17.28
CA LYS A 47 -1.55 -11.10 18.53
C LYS A 47 -1.35 -9.79 19.29
N LEU A 48 -1.01 -8.70 18.60
CA LEU A 48 -0.89 -7.38 19.22
C LEU A 48 -2.24 -6.92 19.81
N LYS A 49 -3.33 -7.10 19.07
CA LYS A 49 -4.69 -6.78 19.54
C LYS A 49 -5.11 -7.63 20.74
N SER A 50 -4.77 -8.91 20.75
CA SER A 50 -5.04 -9.80 21.89
C SER A 50 -4.26 -9.37 23.14
N MET A 51 -2.99 -8.98 22.98
CA MET A 51 -2.16 -8.44 24.05
C MET A 51 -2.70 -7.13 24.60
N GLU A 52 -3.26 -6.28 23.74
CA GLU A 52 -3.95 -5.06 24.16
C GLU A 52 -5.20 -5.36 24.99
N GLN A 53 -6.06 -6.28 24.51
CA GLN A 53 -7.31 -6.64 25.18
C GLN A 53 -7.11 -7.32 26.54
N SER A 54 -5.97 -8.00 26.75
CA SER A 54 -5.63 -8.59 28.05
C SER A 54 -5.19 -7.54 29.08
N MET A 55 -4.86 -6.31 28.65
CA MET A 55 -4.49 -5.23 29.56
C MET A 55 -5.76 -4.53 30.10
N PRO A 56 -5.87 -4.27 31.42
CA PRO A 56 -6.96 -3.49 31.98
C PRO A 56 -6.98 -2.07 31.38
N ARG A 57 -8.19 -1.54 31.14
CA ARG A 57 -8.39 -0.15 30.73
C ARG A 57 -7.97 0.78 31.89
N ASP A 58 -7.39 1.93 31.55
CA ASP A 58 -6.58 2.84 32.40
C ASP A 58 -7.24 3.40 33.69
N ASP A 59 -8.41 2.90 34.12
CA ASP A 59 -9.21 3.43 35.23
C ASP A 59 -8.71 3.01 36.63
N ALA A 60 -7.63 2.23 36.74
CA ALA A 60 -7.07 1.74 38.00
C ALA A 60 -5.63 2.25 38.25
N VAL A 61 -5.49 3.57 38.31
CA VAL A 61 -4.21 4.31 38.44
C VAL A 61 -3.43 4.01 39.74
N GLY A 62 -3.97 3.26 40.69
CA GLY A 62 -3.37 3.07 42.02
C GLY A 62 -2.33 1.95 42.17
N THR A 63 -2.41 0.87 41.39
CA THR A 63 -1.57 -0.33 41.62
C THR A 63 -1.29 -1.07 40.31
N ALA A 64 -0.68 -0.40 39.34
CA ALA A 64 -0.23 -1.07 38.11
C ALA A 64 0.83 -2.13 38.46
N SER A 65 0.43 -3.40 38.44
CA SER A 65 1.31 -4.55 38.69
C SER A 65 2.57 -4.47 37.81
N VAL A 66 3.70 -4.98 38.31
CA VAL A 66 4.95 -5.11 37.53
C VAL A 66 4.66 -5.83 36.20
N ASP A 67 3.79 -6.83 36.22
CA ASP A 67 3.39 -7.59 35.03
C ASP A 67 2.67 -6.70 33.98
N PHE A 68 1.76 -5.83 34.42
CA PHE A 68 1.09 -4.87 33.54
C PHE A 68 2.09 -3.91 32.87
N ARG A 69 3.07 -3.40 33.62
CA ARG A 69 4.10 -2.49 33.06
C ARG A 69 4.98 -3.20 32.04
N ILE A 70 5.31 -4.47 32.28
CA ILE A 70 6.08 -5.30 31.34
C ILE A 70 5.25 -5.53 30.07
N GLN A 71 4.01 -5.99 30.18
CA GLN A 71 3.12 -6.23 29.03
C GLN A 71 2.91 -4.95 28.21
N ARG A 72 2.64 -3.82 28.86
CA ARG A 72 2.48 -2.52 28.19
C ARG A 72 3.73 -2.12 27.41
N THR A 73 4.91 -2.27 28.02
CA THR A 73 6.18 -1.96 27.36
C THR A 73 6.44 -2.87 26.16
N GLN A 74 6.20 -4.17 26.30
CA GLN A 74 6.35 -5.14 25.23
C GLN A 74 5.40 -4.84 24.06
N HIS A 75 4.12 -4.56 24.34
CA HIS A 75 3.13 -4.18 23.34
C HIS A 75 3.62 -2.97 22.53
N THR A 76 4.03 -1.88 23.19
CA THR A 76 4.54 -0.68 22.50
C THR A 76 5.77 -0.97 21.63
N VAL A 77 6.74 -1.75 22.13
CA VAL A 77 7.96 -2.09 21.38
C VAL A 77 7.64 -2.95 20.16
N LEU A 78 6.78 -3.97 20.32
CA LEU A 78 6.39 -4.88 19.24
C LEU A 78 5.56 -4.16 18.17
N SER A 79 4.59 -3.33 18.57
CA SER A 79 3.77 -2.51 17.65
C SER A 79 4.63 -1.56 16.84
N ARG A 80 5.61 -0.90 17.46
CA ARG A 80 6.55 -0.03 16.75
C ARG A 80 7.39 -0.82 15.74
N LYS A 81 7.97 -1.96 16.15
CA LYS A 81 8.78 -2.79 15.25
C LYS A 81 7.97 -3.33 14.08
N PHE A 82 6.71 -3.69 14.31
CA PHE A 82 5.81 -4.13 13.26
C PHE A 82 5.50 -2.99 12.28
N ALA A 83 5.15 -1.80 12.79
CA ALA A 83 4.95 -0.62 11.95
C ALA A 83 6.19 -0.30 11.10
N ASP A 84 7.40 -0.31 11.69
CA ASP A 84 8.65 -0.04 10.98
C ASP A 84 8.87 -1.02 9.80
N VAL A 85 8.59 -2.31 9.99
CA VAL A 85 8.72 -3.34 8.93
C VAL A 85 7.66 -3.14 7.84
N MET A 86 6.41 -2.88 8.22
CA MET A 86 5.33 -2.67 7.24
C MET A 86 5.55 -1.39 6.43
N THR A 87 6.16 -0.35 7.01
CA THR A 87 6.55 0.84 6.26
C THR A 87 7.66 0.56 5.27
N GLN A 88 8.67 -0.21 5.64
CA GLN A 88 9.71 -0.63 4.70
C GLN A 88 9.13 -1.43 3.53
N TYR A 89 8.13 -2.26 3.80
CA TYR A 89 7.39 -2.96 2.75
C TYR A 89 6.67 -1.98 1.82
N ASN A 90 5.91 -1.03 2.37
CA ASN A 90 5.25 0.01 1.57
C ASN A 90 6.24 0.83 0.72
N GLN A 91 7.37 1.24 1.30
CA GLN A 91 8.43 1.96 0.57
C GLN A 91 8.99 1.13 -0.59
N THR A 92 9.18 -0.18 -0.38
CA THR A 92 9.62 -1.10 -1.42
C THR A 92 8.61 -1.19 -2.56
N GLN A 93 7.31 -1.22 -2.24
CA GLN A 93 6.23 -1.25 -3.22
C GLN A 93 6.18 0.07 -4.02
N VAL A 94 6.14 1.22 -3.34
CA VAL A 94 6.15 2.55 -4.00
C VAL A 94 7.36 2.72 -4.92
N ALA A 95 8.56 2.31 -4.49
CA ALA A 95 9.76 2.38 -5.32
C ALA A 95 9.64 1.52 -6.60
N PHE A 96 8.97 0.36 -6.53
CA PHE A 96 8.71 -0.47 -7.70
C PHE A 96 7.64 0.14 -8.62
N ARG A 97 6.61 0.80 -8.07
CA ARG A 97 5.61 1.56 -8.85
C ARG A 97 6.29 2.62 -9.71
N GLU A 98 7.09 3.48 -9.09
CA GLU A 98 7.75 4.60 -9.78
C GLU A 98 8.72 4.13 -10.87
N ARG A 99 9.46 3.04 -10.61
CA ARG A 99 10.32 2.44 -11.64
C ARG A 99 9.51 1.84 -12.80
N SER A 100 8.39 1.19 -12.50
CA SER A 100 7.51 0.63 -13.53
C SER A 100 6.88 1.73 -14.39
N LYS A 101 6.43 2.82 -13.76
CA LYS A 101 5.96 4.03 -14.45
C LYS A 101 7.04 4.60 -15.38
N GLY A 102 8.26 4.78 -14.89
CA GLY A 102 9.38 5.27 -15.72
C GLY A 102 9.68 4.36 -16.91
N ARG A 103 9.54 3.04 -16.78
CA ARG A 103 9.65 2.11 -17.92
C ARG A 103 8.51 2.30 -18.92
N ILE A 104 7.27 2.43 -18.47
CA ILE A 104 6.12 2.70 -19.36
C ILE A 104 6.34 4.00 -20.13
N GLN A 105 6.75 5.07 -19.45
CA GLN A 105 7.06 6.36 -20.06
C GLN A 105 8.10 6.19 -21.18
N ARG A 106 9.18 5.47 -20.89
CA ARG A 106 10.25 5.23 -21.87
C ARG A 106 9.76 4.44 -23.08
N GLN A 107 8.90 3.44 -22.88
CA GLN A 107 8.33 2.68 -24.00
C GLN A 107 7.37 3.52 -24.84
N LEU A 108 6.59 4.42 -24.23
CA LEU A 108 5.73 5.36 -24.96
C LEU A 108 6.56 6.31 -25.85
N GLU A 109 7.70 6.81 -25.34
CA GLU A 109 8.63 7.61 -26.15
C GLU A 109 9.17 6.84 -27.36
N ILE A 110 9.49 5.54 -27.21
CA ILE A 110 9.97 4.68 -28.31
C ILE A 110 8.89 4.51 -29.39
N THR A 111 7.62 4.45 -28.98
CA THR A 111 6.48 4.41 -29.92
C THR A 111 6.16 5.75 -30.57
N GLY A 112 6.89 6.82 -30.21
CA GLY A 112 6.69 8.17 -30.76
C GLY A 112 5.63 9.00 -30.04
N ARG A 113 5.10 8.52 -28.90
CA ARG A 113 4.14 9.24 -28.07
C ARG A 113 4.88 9.93 -26.91
N VAL A 114 4.93 11.26 -26.96
CA VAL A 114 5.42 12.06 -25.83
C VAL A 114 4.27 12.21 -24.84
N THR A 115 4.48 11.76 -23.61
CA THR A 115 3.48 11.82 -22.53
C THR A 115 4.10 12.51 -21.32
N THR A 116 3.40 13.49 -20.77
CA THR A 116 3.79 14.14 -19.51
C THR A 116 3.61 13.21 -18.32
N ASN A 117 4.22 13.55 -17.17
CA ASN A 117 4.08 12.72 -15.97
C ASN A 117 2.64 12.67 -15.47
N GLU A 118 1.91 13.79 -15.57
CA GLU A 118 0.52 13.94 -15.16
C GLU A 118 -0.40 13.12 -16.07
N GLU A 119 -0.26 13.26 -17.39
CA GLU A 119 -1.03 12.46 -18.35
C GLU A 119 -0.78 10.95 -18.17
N LEU A 120 0.46 10.55 -17.86
CA LEU A 120 0.77 9.15 -17.61
C LEU A 120 0.10 8.63 -16.34
N GLU A 121 -0.01 9.43 -15.28
CA GLU A 121 -0.77 9.05 -14.09
C GLU A 121 -2.26 8.90 -14.39
N ASP A 122 -2.85 9.86 -15.11
CA ASP A 122 -4.26 9.78 -15.53
C ASP A 122 -4.53 8.50 -16.35
N MET A 123 -3.58 8.12 -17.21
CA MET A 123 -3.64 6.89 -17.99
C MET A 123 -3.60 5.64 -17.11
N LEU A 124 -2.75 5.61 -16.08
CA LEU A 124 -2.66 4.52 -15.12
C LEU A 124 -3.93 4.42 -14.26
N GLU A 125 -4.48 5.55 -13.82
CA GLU A 125 -5.71 5.61 -13.02
C GLU A 125 -6.96 5.16 -13.78
N SER A 126 -6.95 5.29 -15.11
CA SER A 126 -8.07 4.87 -15.96
C SER A 126 -8.37 3.37 -15.85
N GLY A 127 -7.37 2.56 -15.46
CA GLY A 127 -7.47 1.10 -15.34
C GLY A 127 -7.76 0.39 -16.68
N ASN A 128 -7.71 1.10 -17.80
CA ASN A 128 -8.01 0.55 -19.12
C ASN A 128 -6.72 0.38 -19.94
N PRO A 129 -6.23 -0.86 -20.17
CA PRO A 129 -5.01 -1.11 -20.94
C PRO A 129 -5.03 -0.55 -22.37
N SER A 130 -6.22 -0.41 -22.97
CA SER A 130 -6.33 0.11 -24.35
C SER A 130 -5.96 1.59 -24.49
N ILE A 131 -5.89 2.35 -23.38
CA ILE A 131 -5.47 3.75 -23.40
C ILE A 131 -4.01 3.93 -23.87
N PHE A 132 -3.19 2.88 -23.71
CA PHE A 132 -1.81 2.86 -24.17
C PHE A 132 -1.69 2.54 -25.67
N THR A 133 -2.70 1.92 -26.28
CA THR A 133 -2.65 1.43 -27.67
C THR A 133 -3.51 2.23 -28.64
N SER A 134 -4.48 3.03 -28.16
CA SER A 134 -5.49 3.71 -28.98
C SER A 134 -4.93 4.63 -30.07
N ASP A 135 -3.82 5.31 -29.79
CA ASP A 135 -3.26 6.35 -30.67
C ASP A 135 -1.97 5.90 -31.38
N ILE A 136 -1.61 4.61 -31.26
CA ILE A 136 -0.29 4.10 -31.67
C ILE A 136 -0.41 3.14 -32.83
N ILE A 137 0.11 3.55 -33.98
CA ILE A 137 0.15 2.73 -35.19
C ILE A 137 1.14 1.58 -34.99
N SER A 138 0.62 0.35 -34.90
CA SER A 138 1.37 -0.87 -34.56
C SER A 138 2.08 -1.51 -35.75
N ASP A 139 2.69 -0.70 -36.63
CA ASP A 139 3.22 -1.18 -37.91
C ASP A 139 4.62 -1.81 -37.79
N SER A 140 5.41 -1.38 -36.80
CA SER A 140 6.75 -1.91 -36.55
C SER A 140 6.75 -3.01 -35.48
N GLN A 141 7.61 -4.01 -35.65
CA GLN A 141 7.89 -5.02 -34.63
C GLN A 141 8.38 -4.38 -33.31
N ILE A 142 9.11 -3.28 -33.41
CA ILE A 142 9.60 -2.51 -32.26
C ILE A 142 8.42 -1.92 -31.47
N THR A 143 7.45 -1.32 -32.16
CA THR A 143 6.24 -0.76 -31.55
C THR A 143 5.41 -1.83 -30.85
N ARG A 144 5.23 -3.00 -31.49
CA ARG A 144 4.52 -4.13 -30.86
C ARG A 144 5.20 -4.62 -29.59
N GLN A 145 6.53 -4.71 -29.59
CA GLN A 145 7.28 -5.12 -28.41
C GLN A 145 7.18 -4.09 -27.28
N ALA A 146 7.25 -2.80 -27.59
CA ALA A 146 7.07 -1.72 -26.62
C ALA A 146 5.67 -1.76 -25.99
N LEU A 147 4.62 -1.97 -26.80
CA LEU A 147 3.24 -2.09 -26.32
C LEU A 147 3.05 -3.30 -25.39
N ASN A 148 3.62 -4.46 -25.74
CA ASN A 148 3.56 -5.65 -24.88
C ASN A 148 4.27 -5.42 -23.53
N GLU A 149 5.41 -4.72 -23.55
CA GLU A 149 6.11 -4.35 -22.32
C GLU A 149 5.26 -3.40 -21.47
N ILE A 150 4.64 -2.37 -22.09
CA ILE A 150 3.75 -1.43 -21.41
C ILE A 150 2.61 -2.18 -20.71
N GLU A 151 1.93 -3.08 -21.41
CA GLU A 151 0.83 -3.87 -20.85
C GLU A 151 1.30 -4.73 -19.66
N SER A 152 2.44 -5.41 -19.81
CA SER A 152 3.04 -6.22 -18.74
C SER A 152 3.40 -5.37 -17.51
N ARG A 153 3.98 -4.18 -17.69
CA ARG A 153 4.30 -3.25 -16.59
C ARG A 153 3.04 -2.69 -15.93
N HIS A 154 2.02 -2.33 -16.71
CA HIS A 154 0.75 -1.84 -16.20
C HIS A 154 0.04 -2.89 -15.35
N GLN A 155 0.04 -4.15 -15.79
CA GLN A 155 -0.50 -5.26 -15.00
C GLN A 155 0.23 -5.45 -13.66
N ASP A 156 1.55 -5.26 -13.65
CA ASP A 156 2.35 -5.33 -12.43
C ASP A 156 2.00 -4.17 -11.47
N ILE A 157 1.74 -2.96 -11.99
CA ILE A 157 1.25 -1.81 -11.20
C ILE A 157 -0.13 -2.10 -10.60
N ILE A 158 -1.07 -2.66 -11.36
CA ILE A 158 -2.42 -2.99 -10.86
C ILE A 158 -2.34 -3.98 -9.68
N ARG A 159 -1.51 -5.03 -9.79
CA ARG A 159 -1.31 -6.01 -8.70
C ARG A 159 -0.72 -5.33 -7.46
N LEU A 160 0.29 -4.50 -7.67
CA LEU A 160 0.94 -3.72 -6.62
C LEU A 160 -0.05 -2.81 -5.87
N GLU A 161 -0.93 -2.11 -6.59
CA GLU A 161 -1.93 -1.23 -5.99
C GLU A 161 -2.99 -2.00 -5.18
N SER A 162 -3.29 -3.25 -5.55
CA SER A 162 -4.09 -4.13 -4.69
C SER A 162 -3.37 -4.45 -3.38
N SER A 163 -2.08 -4.80 -3.44
CA SER A 163 -1.25 -5.07 -2.26
C SER A 163 -1.15 -3.83 -1.34
N ILE A 164 -0.92 -2.64 -1.90
CA ILE A 164 -0.86 -1.39 -1.14
C ILE A 164 -2.20 -1.09 -0.45
N ARG A 165 -3.34 -1.34 -1.11
CA ARG A 165 -4.68 -1.18 -0.50
C ARG A 165 -4.87 -2.12 0.69
N ASP A 166 -4.44 -3.37 0.58
CA ASP A 166 -4.49 -4.31 1.70
C ASP A 166 -3.62 -3.87 2.88
N LEU A 167 -2.43 -3.30 2.61
CA LEU A 167 -1.58 -2.68 3.63
C LEU A 167 -2.24 -1.49 4.31
N HIS A 168 -2.89 -0.63 3.54
CA HIS A 168 -3.57 0.55 4.07
C HIS A 168 -4.68 0.17 5.06
N ALA A 169 -5.48 -0.85 4.74
CA ALA A 169 -6.49 -1.37 5.67
C ALA A 169 -5.86 -1.84 6.98
N MET A 170 -4.70 -2.51 6.93
CA MET A 170 -3.96 -2.92 8.14
C MET A 170 -3.40 -1.73 8.93
N PHE A 171 -2.96 -0.66 8.27
CA PHE A 171 -2.43 0.54 8.93
C PHE A 171 -3.50 1.39 9.61
N MET A 172 -4.70 1.50 9.01
CA MET A 172 -5.81 2.25 9.63
C MET A 172 -6.20 1.66 11.00
N ASP A 173 -6.21 0.32 11.10
CA ASP A 173 -6.49 -0.37 12.36
C ASP A 173 -5.42 -0.10 13.43
N MET A 174 -4.15 0.09 13.03
CA MET A 174 -3.05 0.35 13.95
C MET A 174 -2.86 1.81 14.31
N ALA A 175 -3.28 2.75 13.46
CA ALA A 175 -3.24 4.17 13.77
C ALA A 175 -4.15 4.51 14.96
N MET A 176 -5.35 3.91 15.00
CA MET A 176 -6.29 4.04 16.12
C MET A 176 -5.74 3.46 17.44
N LEU A 177 -4.74 2.57 17.37
CA LEU A 177 -4.11 1.93 18.54
C LEU A 177 -3.01 2.79 19.19
N VAL A 178 -2.48 3.80 18.47
CA VAL A 178 -1.34 4.62 18.95
C VAL A 178 -1.80 5.96 19.52
N GLU A 179 -2.97 6.47 19.11
CA GLU A 179 -3.51 7.77 19.57
C GLU A 179 -3.99 7.75 21.03
N THR A 180 -4.45 6.61 21.55
CA THR A 180 -4.82 6.47 22.98
C THR A 180 -3.62 6.44 23.93
N GLN A 181 -2.38 6.46 23.41
CA GLN A 181 -1.16 6.28 24.18
C GLN A 181 -0.42 7.60 24.51
N GLN A 182 -0.95 8.76 24.12
CA GLN A 182 -0.17 10.01 24.09
C GLN A 182 -0.32 10.94 25.31
N GLU A 183 -1.26 10.71 26.24
CA GLU A 183 -1.49 11.64 27.35
C GLU A 183 -0.79 11.31 28.68
N SER A 184 -0.32 10.08 28.91
CA SER A 184 0.18 9.68 30.25
C SER A 184 1.66 9.32 30.35
N MET A 185 2.45 9.41 29.28
CA MET A 185 3.88 9.10 29.33
C MET A 185 4.69 10.17 28.60
N GLY A 186 5.32 11.07 29.36
CA GLY A 186 6.34 12.00 28.88
C GLY A 186 7.54 11.26 28.29
N CYS A 187 7.43 10.84 27.03
CA CYS A 187 8.53 10.33 26.24
C CYS A 187 8.70 11.23 25.01
N ARG A 188 9.58 12.22 25.15
CA ARG A 188 10.15 13.02 24.05
C ARG A 188 10.78 12.07 23.02
N LYS A 189 10.03 11.48 22.07
CA LYS A 189 10.42 11.08 20.68
C LYS A 189 9.21 10.57 19.84
N THR A 190 7.97 11.00 20.09
CA THR A 190 6.80 10.64 19.25
C THR A 190 6.55 11.69 18.17
N CYS A 191 7.46 11.80 17.20
CA CYS A 191 7.20 12.56 15.96
C CYS A 191 7.47 11.76 14.69
N LYS A 192 7.58 10.42 14.80
CA LYS A 192 7.78 9.54 13.63
C LYS A 192 6.50 8.84 13.18
N VAL A 193 5.69 8.26 14.08
CA VAL A 193 4.47 7.52 13.69
C VAL A 193 3.45 8.41 12.98
N ASP A 194 3.23 9.63 13.48
CA ASP A 194 2.39 10.65 12.83
C ASP A 194 2.89 11.05 11.43
N LYS A 195 4.22 11.13 11.27
CA LYS A 195 4.87 11.43 9.99
C LYS A 195 4.72 10.25 9.02
N LEU A 196 4.74 9.02 9.54
CA LEU A 196 4.56 7.77 8.81
C LEU A 196 3.10 7.52 8.37
N LEU A 197 2.11 8.11 9.04
CA LEU A 197 0.70 8.12 8.59
C LEU A 197 0.42 9.22 7.56
N ARG A 198 1.09 10.38 7.67
CA ARG A 198 0.93 11.51 6.72
C ARG A 198 1.80 11.46 5.46
N GLN A 199 2.95 10.79 5.47
CA GLN A 199 3.82 10.69 4.29
C GLN A 199 3.26 9.80 3.17
N PRO A 200 2.70 8.60 3.43
CA PRO A 200 2.10 7.78 2.39
C PRO A 200 0.89 8.47 1.74
N GLN A 201 0.19 9.33 2.50
CA GLN A 201 -0.96 10.09 2.03
C GLN A 201 -0.62 11.32 1.18
N ARG A 202 0.65 11.74 1.07
CA ARG A 202 1.01 12.83 0.15
C ARG A 202 1.66 12.33 -1.13
N ASP A 203 2.51 11.32 -1.01
CA ASP A 203 3.31 10.86 -2.16
C ASP A 203 2.64 9.70 -2.92
N GLY A 204 1.62 9.04 -2.34
CA GLY A 204 0.85 7.95 -2.98
C GLY A 204 -0.64 8.22 -3.20
N LEU A 205 -1.19 9.33 -2.71
CA LEU A 205 -2.60 9.71 -2.92
C LEU A 205 -2.80 10.76 -4.02
N CYS A 206 -1.78 11.09 -4.81
CA CYS A 206 -1.97 11.99 -5.94
C CYS A 206 -2.92 11.41 -7.02
N GLY A 207 -3.20 10.09 -6.99
CA GLY A 207 -4.14 9.43 -7.90
C GLY A 207 -5.32 8.67 -7.28
N GLN A 208 -5.54 8.81 -5.97
CA GLN A 208 -6.72 8.21 -5.31
C GLN A 208 -7.55 9.29 -4.64
N ARG A 209 -8.19 10.15 -5.44
CA ARG A 209 -9.48 10.73 -5.07
C ARG A 209 -10.54 9.63 -5.09
N GLN A 210 -10.54 8.77 -4.06
CA GLN A 210 -11.69 7.91 -3.79
C GLN A 210 -12.89 8.81 -3.49
N ARG A 211 -13.82 8.88 -4.44
CA ARG A 211 -15.17 9.44 -4.20
C ARG A 211 -15.80 8.65 -3.07
N LEU A 212 -15.99 9.29 -1.93
CA LEU A 212 -17.00 8.87 -0.96
C LEU A 212 -18.35 8.79 -1.70
N PRO A 213 -19.13 7.71 -1.55
CA PRO A 213 -20.46 7.66 -2.12
C PRO A 213 -21.31 8.76 -1.47
N THR A 214 -21.71 9.77 -2.25
CA THR A 214 -22.71 10.73 -1.82
C THR A 214 -24.00 9.97 -1.56
N ALA A 215 -24.40 9.88 -0.29
CA ALA A 215 -25.69 9.33 0.11
C ALA A 215 -26.80 10.03 -0.69
N LYS A 216 -27.49 9.25 -1.55
CA LYS A 216 -28.76 9.67 -2.14
C LYS A 216 -29.73 9.89 -0.98
N LYS A 217 -30.03 11.15 -0.64
CA LYS A 217 -31.22 11.49 0.14
C LYS A 217 -32.44 11.09 -0.70
N SER A 218 -33.02 9.94 -0.42
CA SER A 218 -34.35 9.58 -0.88
C SER A 218 -35.34 10.56 -0.26
N ASN A 219 -35.78 11.51 -1.07
CA ASN A 219 -36.80 12.48 -0.72
C ASN A 219 -38.16 11.75 -0.84
N GLN A 220 -38.65 11.21 0.26
CA GLN A 220 -39.99 10.64 0.32
C GLN A 220 -40.99 11.78 0.49
N ILE A 221 -41.42 12.35 -0.64
CA ILE A 221 -42.58 13.25 -0.67
C ILE A 221 -43.81 12.38 -0.42
N ARG A 222 -44.38 12.53 0.77
CA ARG A 222 -45.71 12.05 1.14
C ARG A 222 -46.72 12.81 0.29
N GLY A 223 -47.28 12.17 -0.73
CA GLY A 223 -48.55 12.56 -1.32
C GLY A 223 -49.66 12.06 -0.41
N THR A 224 -50.35 12.98 0.27
CA THR A 224 -51.63 12.72 0.91
C THR A 224 -52.71 12.91 -0.14
N ASP A 225 -53.33 11.80 -0.56
CA ASP A 225 -54.60 11.82 -1.28
C ASP A 225 -55.69 11.27 -0.36
N LYS A 226 -56.80 12.04 -0.32
CA LYS A 226 -58.09 11.85 0.37
C LYS A 226 -58.25 12.39 1.79
#